data_AF-A0A931YPW6-F1
#
_entry.id   AF-A0A931YPW6-F1
#
_cell.length_a   1.000
_cell.length_b   1.000
_cell.length_c   1.000
_cell.angle_alpha   90.00
_cell.angle_beta   90.00
_cell.angle_gamma   90.00
#
_symmetry.space_group_name_H-M   'P 1'
#
loop_
_entity.id
_entity.type
_entity.pdbx_description
1 polymer ?
#
loop_
_entity_poly.entity_id
_entity_poly.type
_entity_poly.pdbx_seq_one_letter_code
_entity_poly.pdbx_strand_id
1 'polypeptide(L)'
;MTIRIFIFSYLFVLICFSTSTLATAQAQTNSTSQLNLVDIKCSKCHTLKRIFVMFRPVEEWRTIVQEMMNKNPQWIRQEEIQIIINEIVKISPERIQATITDKKNYEDARFLFVDRCSICHSINRVLIKNKTAEEWQETVERMRSEAYEYITKEDAERITSFLIERIDLLREDAGGRIFVAKCLICHPGEQILLETHDRPGWEKIVEKMQTISQDTLLQIRLNHEEVKLVVELLVKTQGVP
;
A
#
# COMPACT_ATOMS: atom_id res chain seq x y z
N MET A 1 -6.18 32.80 -101.66
CA MET A 1 -7.11 32.84 -100.50
C MET A 1 -6.26 32.61 -99.23
N THR A 2 -5.36 33.55 -98.90
CA THR A 2 -5.45 34.56 -97.79
C THR A 2 -5.71 33.93 -96.41
N ILE A 3 -4.71 33.72 -95.52
CA ILE A 3 -3.87 34.65 -94.70
C ILE A 3 -4.44 34.91 -93.29
N ARG A 4 -3.52 34.92 -92.29
CA ARG A 4 -3.52 35.49 -90.89
C ARG A 4 -4.05 34.59 -89.76
N ILE A 5 -3.22 34.20 -88.77
CA ILE A 5 -2.56 34.98 -87.68
C ILE A 5 -3.60 35.56 -86.70
N PHE A 6 -3.56 35.18 -85.42
CA PHE A 6 -3.27 36.09 -84.29
C PHE A 6 -3.23 35.35 -82.94
N ILE A 7 -2.10 35.54 -82.26
CA ILE A 7 -1.84 35.34 -80.83
C ILE A 7 -2.67 36.37 -80.04
N PHE A 8 -3.26 36.01 -78.88
CA PHE A 8 -3.34 36.94 -77.74
C PHE A 8 -3.56 36.19 -76.43
N SER A 9 -2.57 36.31 -75.55
CA SER A 9 -2.64 36.01 -74.12
C SER A 9 -3.64 36.93 -73.42
N TYR A 10 -4.45 36.42 -72.51
CA TYR A 10 -4.94 37.22 -71.39
C TYR A 10 -5.04 36.41 -70.10
N LEU A 11 -4.45 37.00 -69.08
CA LEU A 11 -4.33 36.62 -67.70
C LEU A 11 -5.71 36.68 -67.02
N PHE A 12 -6.13 35.65 -66.28
CA PHE A 12 -7.06 35.85 -65.17
C PHE A 12 -6.80 34.82 -64.06
N VAL A 13 -6.34 35.34 -62.93
CA VAL A 13 -6.12 34.65 -61.66
C VAL A 13 -7.48 34.40 -61.01
N LEU A 14 -7.76 33.16 -60.61
CA LEU A 14 -8.76 32.89 -59.58
C LEU A 14 -8.32 31.67 -58.76
N ILE A 15 -7.86 32.00 -57.57
CA ILE A 15 -7.49 31.13 -56.46
C ILE A 15 -8.80 30.65 -55.82
N CYS A 16 -9.05 29.34 -55.82
CA CYS A 16 -10.03 28.71 -54.94
C CYS A 16 -9.32 27.62 -54.13
N PHE A 17 -8.91 28.00 -52.91
CA PHE A 17 -8.44 27.11 -51.86
C PHE A 17 -9.54 26.10 -51.51
N SER A 18 -9.31 24.83 -51.79
CA SER A 18 -10.08 23.73 -51.21
C SER A 18 -9.47 23.43 -49.84
N THR A 19 -10.00 24.05 -48.79
CA THR A 19 -9.64 23.68 -47.41
C THR A 19 -10.29 22.35 -47.09
N SER A 20 -9.51 21.27 -47.18
CA SER A 20 -9.83 19.99 -46.56
C SER A 20 -9.90 20.17 -45.05
N THR A 21 -11.10 20.02 -44.51
CA THR A 21 -11.40 19.94 -43.09
C THR A 21 -10.67 18.75 -42.47
N LEU A 22 -9.52 19.00 -41.83
CA LEU A 22 -8.97 18.06 -40.85
C LEU A 22 -9.85 18.12 -39.61
N ALA A 23 -10.64 17.07 -39.40
CA ALA A 23 -11.23 16.77 -38.12
C ALA A 23 -10.09 16.47 -37.13
N THR A 24 -9.70 17.47 -36.34
CA THR A 24 -8.86 17.23 -35.17
C THR A 24 -9.70 16.51 -34.13
N ALA A 25 -9.50 15.20 -34.02
CA ALA A 25 -9.85 14.45 -32.83
C ALA A 25 -9.04 15.03 -31.66
N GLN A 26 -9.64 15.94 -30.89
CA GLN A 26 -9.13 16.30 -29.57
C GLN A 26 -9.33 15.09 -28.66
N ALA A 27 -8.30 14.25 -28.58
CA ALA A 27 -8.09 13.40 -27.44
C ALA A 27 -7.89 14.32 -26.23
N GLN A 28 -8.96 14.52 -25.47
CA GLN A 28 -8.95 15.27 -24.22
C GLN A 28 -8.22 14.44 -23.16
N THR A 29 -6.89 14.55 -23.15
CA THR A 29 -6.04 14.07 -22.06
C THR A 29 -5.82 15.22 -21.08
N ASN A 30 -6.89 15.61 -20.37
CA ASN A 30 -6.75 16.44 -19.18
C ASN A 30 -6.31 15.54 -18.01
N SER A 31 -5.01 15.23 -17.91
CA SER A 31 -4.41 14.77 -16.65
C SER A 31 -2.94 15.14 -16.53
N THR A 32 -2.54 16.35 -16.92
CA THR A 32 -1.37 16.98 -16.30
C THR A 32 -1.80 17.47 -14.92
N SER A 33 -1.93 16.56 -13.95
CA SER A 33 -1.98 16.97 -12.55
C SER A 33 -0.67 17.69 -12.27
N GLN A 34 -0.72 19.00 -12.09
CA GLN A 34 0.41 19.75 -11.56
C GLN A 34 0.81 19.06 -10.24
N LEU A 35 1.96 18.39 -10.22
CA LEU A 35 2.41 17.63 -9.05
C LEU A 35 2.50 18.59 -7.87
N ASN A 36 1.69 18.34 -6.84
CA ASN A 36 1.61 19.16 -5.65
C ASN A 36 2.78 18.82 -4.68
N LEU A 37 3.03 19.67 -3.69
CA LEU A 37 4.13 19.46 -2.74
C LEU A 37 3.97 18.16 -1.94
N VAL A 38 2.74 17.73 -1.65
CA VAL A 38 2.49 16.43 -0.98
C VAL A 38 3.03 15.28 -1.82
N ASP A 39 2.70 15.23 -3.12
CA ASP A 39 3.16 14.19 -4.03
C ASP A 39 4.68 14.23 -4.24
N ILE A 40 5.27 15.42 -4.29
CA ILE A 40 6.73 15.57 -4.51
C ILE A 40 7.53 15.23 -3.26
N LYS A 41 7.09 15.73 -2.09
CA LYS A 41 7.86 15.66 -0.85
C LYS A 41 7.54 14.44 -0.02
N CYS A 42 6.26 14.10 0.15
CA CYS A 42 5.86 13.03 1.06
C CYS A 42 6.06 11.64 0.43
N SER A 43 5.85 11.50 -0.88
CA SER A 43 5.98 10.20 -1.58
C SER A 43 7.40 9.63 -1.57
N LYS A 44 8.43 10.46 -1.35
CA LYS A 44 9.83 10.01 -1.30
C LYS A 44 10.12 9.08 -0.13
N CYS A 45 9.38 9.21 0.97
CA CYS A 45 9.59 8.40 2.18
C CYS A 45 8.34 7.66 2.64
N HIS A 46 7.16 7.98 2.08
CA HIS A 46 5.89 7.43 2.52
C HIS A 46 5.06 6.96 1.34
N THR A 47 4.34 5.85 1.53
CA THR A 47 3.23 5.52 0.65
C THR A 47 2.12 6.54 0.87
N LEU A 48 1.70 7.24 -0.18
CA LEU A 48 0.68 8.29 -0.04
C LEU A 48 -0.67 7.73 0.42
N LYS A 49 -0.99 6.48 0.07
CA LYS A 49 -2.20 5.78 0.54
C LYS A 49 -2.35 5.87 2.07
N ARG A 50 -1.25 5.70 2.81
CA ARG A 50 -1.26 5.74 4.29
C ARG A 50 -1.60 7.13 4.87
N ILE A 51 -1.33 8.19 4.11
CA ILE A 51 -1.56 9.59 4.54
C ILE A 51 -3.05 9.86 4.52
N PHE A 52 -3.77 9.33 3.53
CA PHE A 52 -5.18 9.65 3.30
C PHE A 52 -6.15 8.65 3.94
N VAL A 53 -5.70 7.45 4.32
CA VAL A 53 -6.59 6.45 4.98
C VAL A 53 -6.90 6.80 6.43
N MET A 54 -6.03 7.55 7.11
CA MET A 54 -6.30 8.00 8.48
C MET A 54 -6.99 9.37 8.48
N PHE A 55 -8.15 9.45 9.13
CA PHE A 55 -8.80 10.75 9.35
C PHE A 55 -7.97 11.59 10.33
N ARG A 56 -7.73 12.86 9.96
CA ARG A 56 -7.09 13.85 10.84
C ARG A 56 -7.68 15.24 10.63
N PRO A 57 -8.02 15.98 11.70
CA PRO A 57 -8.39 17.38 11.60
C PRO A 57 -7.18 18.23 11.13
N VAL A 58 -7.47 19.41 10.59
CA VAL A 58 -6.45 20.31 10.01
C VAL A 58 -5.35 20.68 11.02
N GLU A 59 -5.71 20.88 12.29
CA GLU A 59 -4.75 21.22 13.35
C GLU A 59 -3.77 20.07 13.65
N GLU A 60 -4.21 18.81 13.52
CA GLU A 60 -3.31 17.67 13.65
C GLU A 60 -2.30 17.61 12.49
N TRP A 61 -2.73 17.95 11.26
CA TRP A 61 -1.82 18.00 10.11
C TRP A 61 -0.69 19.01 10.30
N ARG A 62 -0.96 20.15 10.95
CA ARG A 62 0.08 21.12 11.27
C ARG A 62 1.19 20.50 12.13
N THR A 63 0.79 19.79 13.19
CA THR A 63 1.73 19.12 14.08
C THR A 63 2.55 18.06 13.34
N ILE A 64 1.90 17.23 12.51
CA ILE A 64 2.56 16.16 11.76
C ILE A 64 3.56 16.71 10.73
N VAL A 65 3.16 17.71 9.95
CA VAL A 65 4.04 18.30 8.93
C VAL A 65 5.24 19.00 9.61
N GLN A 66 5.02 19.65 10.76
CA GLN A 66 6.10 20.23 11.56
C GLN A 66 7.05 19.15 12.10
N GLU A 67 6.55 18.02 12.57
CA GLU A 67 7.39 16.89 12.99
C GLU A 67 8.20 16.31 11.82
N MET A 68 7.60 16.18 10.64
CA MET A 68 8.31 15.72 9.45
C MET A 68 9.39 16.72 9.03
N MET A 69 9.11 18.02 9.13
CA MET A 69 10.09 19.07 8.94
C MET A 69 11.24 18.96 9.94
N ASN A 70 10.95 18.79 11.23
CA ASN A 70 11.97 18.69 12.27
C ASN A 70 12.88 17.46 12.07
N LYS A 71 12.34 16.36 11.52
CA LYS A 71 13.13 15.17 11.16
C LYS A 71 14.05 15.41 9.96
N ASN A 72 13.66 16.26 9.02
CA ASN A 72 14.50 16.65 7.88
C ASN A 72 14.26 18.11 7.46
N PRO A 73 14.91 19.08 8.14
CA PRO A 73 14.65 20.50 7.92
C PRO A 73 15.06 21.03 6.54
N GLN A 74 15.85 20.26 5.79
CA GLN A 74 16.26 20.61 4.42
C GLN A 74 15.23 20.14 3.38
N TRP A 75 14.31 19.24 3.75
CA TRP A 75 13.35 18.66 2.84
C TRP A 75 12.02 19.41 2.81
N ILE A 76 11.53 19.82 3.97
CA ILE A 76 10.35 20.68 4.13
C ILE A 76 10.84 21.99 4.73
N ARG A 77 10.51 23.12 4.12
CA ARG A 77 10.82 24.46 4.65
C ARG A 77 9.62 25.03 5.41
N GLN A 78 9.87 25.94 6.34
CA GLN A 78 8.83 26.49 7.21
C GLN A 78 7.68 27.13 6.41
N GLU A 79 7.99 27.83 5.32
CA GLU A 79 7.01 28.48 4.44
C GLU A 79 6.15 27.49 3.64
N GLU A 80 6.59 26.24 3.50
CA GLU A 80 5.87 25.20 2.76
C GLU A 80 4.83 24.48 3.63
N ILE A 81 4.92 24.57 4.96
CA ILE A 81 4.04 23.84 5.89
C ILE A 81 2.57 24.13 5.60
N GLN A 82 2.19 25.42 5.49
CA GLN A 82 0.80 25.78 5.25
C GLN A 82 0.33 25.38 3.85
N ILE A 83 1.23 25.41 2.85
CA ILE A 83 0.92 24.99 1.49
C ILE A 83 0.62 23.48 1.49
N ILE A 84 1.48 22.68 2.11
CA ILE A 84 1.30 21.23 2.25
C ILE A 84 -0.02 20.89 2.95
N ILE A 85 -0.34 21.56 4.07
CA ILE A 85 -1.61 21.34 4.79
C ILE A 85 -2.81 21.64 3.89
N ASN A 86 -2.80 22.79 3.21
CA ASN A 86 -3.89 23.18 2.32
C ASN A 86 -4.06 22.19 1.17
N GLU A 87 -2.95 21.69 0.62
CA GLU A 87 -2.96 20.67 -0.42
C GLU A 87 -3.54 19.35 0.10
N ILE A 88 -3.09 18.85 1.26
CA ILE A 88 -3.63 17.63 1.88
C ILE A 88 -5.14 17.74 2.02
N VAL A 89 -5.64 18.83 2.61
CA VAL A 89 -7.09 19.03 2.82
C VAL A 89 -7.82 19.07 1.48
N LYS A 90 -7.27 19.78 0.48
CA LYS A 90 -7.87 19.91 -0.85
C LYS A 90 -7.99 18.58 -1.58
N ILE A 91 -6.96 17.72 -1.52
CA ILE A 91 -6.91 16.47 -2.29
C ILE A 91 -7.43 15.26 -1.51
N SER A 92 -7.61 15.37 -0.18
CA SER A 92 -8.03 14.24 0.66
C SER A 92 -9.31 13.55 0.20
N PRO A 93 -10.41 14.24 -0.17
CA PRO A 93 -11.64 13.57 -0.59
C PRO A 93 -11.43 12.66 -1.81
N GLU A 94 -10.69 13.14 -2.82
CA GLU A 94 -10.37 12.37 -4.02
C GLU A 94 -9.48 11.17 -3.71
N ARG A 95 -8.43 11.37 -2.90
CA ARG A 95 -7.47 10.32 -2.52
C ARG A 95 -8.11 9.24 -1.64
N ILE A 96 -9.02 9.63 -0.74
CA ILE A 96 -9.82 8.72 0.08
C ILE A 96 -10.72 7.89 -0.83
N GLN A 97 -11.47 8.53 -1.72
CA GLN A 97 -12.37 7.83 -2.64
C GLN A 97 -11.60 6.85 -3.53
N ALA A 98 -10.47 7.26 -4.09
CA ALA A 98 -9.63 6.37 -4.89
C ALA A 98 -9.14 5.14 -4.08
N THR A 99 -8.78 5.35 -2.81
CA THR A 99 -8.35 4.28 -1.91
C THR A 99 -9.49 3.29 -1.60
N ILE A 100 -10.70 3.79 -1.39
CA ILE A 100 -11.89 2.97 -1.14
C ILE A 100 -12.28 2.19 -2.41
N THR A 101 -12.21 2.81 -3.58
CA THR A 101 -12.55 2.16 -4.85
C THR A 101 -11.54 1.08 -5.26
N ASP A 102 -10.25 1.26 -4.96
CA ASP A 102 -9.19 0.25 -5.20
C ASP A 102 -9.21 -0.90 -4.18
N LYS A 103 -10.13 -0.86 -3.20
CA LYS A 103 -10.22 -1.88 -2.16
C LYS A 103 -10.56 -3.24 -2.77
N LYS A 104 -9.68 -4.21 -2.53
CA LYS A 104 -9.91 -5.61 -2.90
C LYS A 104 -10.80 -6.31 -1.87
N ASN A 105 -11.65 -7.18 -2.39
CA ASN A 105 -12.42 -8.13 -1.59
C ASN A 105 -11.63 -9.43 -1.49
N TYR A 106 -11.50 -9.94 -0.27
CA TYR A 106 -10.76 -11.16 0.03
C TYR A 106 -11.67 -12.12 0.77
N GLU A 107 -11.72 -13.38 0.32
CA GLU A 107 -12.40 -14.47 1.02
C GLU A 107 -11.57 -14.98 2.20
N ASP A 108 -10.25 -15.11 2.02
CA ASP A 108 -9.33 -15.45 3.11
C ASP A 108 -9.11 -14.23 4.03
N ALA A 109 -9.50 -14.37 5.29
CA ALA A 109 -9.37 -13.33 6.31
C ALA A 109 -7.91 -12.93 6.58
N ARG A 110 -6.94 -13.81 6.29
CA ARG A 110 -5.50 -13.51 6.35
C ARG A 110 -5.11 -12.44 5.34
N PHE A 111 -5.56 -12.58 4.08
CA PHE A 111 -5.28 -11.58 3.04
C PHE A 111 -5.99 -10.26 3.34
N LEU A 112 -7.23 -10.33 3.81
CA LEU A 112 -7.97 -9.17 4.28
C LEU A 112 -7.20 -8.43 5.40
N PHE A 113 -6.77 -9.16 6.43
CA PHE A 113 -6.00 -8.62 7.53
C PHE A 113 -4.72 -7.94 7.04
N VAL A 114 -3.97 -8.59 6.15
CA VAL A 114 -2.73 -8.00 5.62
C VAL A 114 -3.01 -6.72 4.86
N ASP A 115 -3.98 -6.69 3.96
CA ASP A 115 -4.29 -5.51 3.15
C ASP A 115 -4.81 -4.33 3.99
N ARG A 116 -5.65 -4.62 5.00
CA ARG A 116 -6.23 -3.57 5.85
C ARG A 116 -5.25 -3.04 6.89
N CYS A 117 -4.43 -3.90 7.50
CA CYS A 117 -3.63 -3.53 8.67
C CYS A 117 -2.18 -3.15 8.35
N SER A 118 -1.59 -3.63 7.24
CA SER A 118 -0.20 -3.28 6.88
C SER A 118 -0.05 -1.88 6.28
N ILE A 119 -1.15 -1.26 5.87
CA ILE A 119 -1.14 0.04 5.19
C ILE A 119 -0.54 1.17 6.02
N CYS A 120 -0.72 1.13 7.35
CA CYS A 120 -0.26 2.17 8.26
C CYS A 120 0.98 1.75 9.07
N HIS A 121 1.10 0.47 9.43
CA HIS A 121 2.16 -0.02 10.31
C HIS A 121 2.43 -1.51 10.07
N SER A 122 3.63 -1.98 10.38
CA SER A 122 3.98 -3.40 10.25
C SER A 122 3.07 -4.29 11.08
N ILE A 123 2.71 -5.45 10.53
CA ILE A 123 1.86 -6.45 11.20
C ILE A 123 2.60 -7.12 12.36
N ASN A 124 3.93 -7.06 12.41
CA ASN A 124 4.71 -7.58 13.53
C ASN A 124 4.21 -7.02 14.86
N ARG A 125 3.88 -5.72 14.91
CA ARG A 125 3.37 -5.09 16.13
C ARG A 125 2.06 -5.70 16.64
N VAL A 126 1.32 -6.37 15.76
CA VAL A 126 0.04 -7.03 16.05
C VAL A 126 0.32 -8.47 16.49
N LEU A 127 1.12 -9.21 15.70
CA LEU A 127 1.42 -10.63 15.96
C LEU A 127 2.20 -10.88 17.26
N ILE A 128 2.96 -9.90 17.74
CA ILE A 128 3.68 -10.01 19.02
C ILE A 128 2.83 -9.67 20.25
N LYS A 129 1.58 -9.22 20.08
CA LYS A 129 0.74 -8.77 21.20
C LYS A 129 -0.06 -9.93 21.77
N ASN A 130 -0.02 -10.03 23.09
CA ASN A 130 -0.90 -10.91 23.84
C ASN A 130 -2.10 -10.09 24.32
N LYS A 131 -3.27 -10.37 23.74
CA LYS A 131 -4.54 -9.71 24.04
C LYS A 131 -5.63 -10.76 24.10
N THR A 132 -6.62 -10.54 24.95
CA THR A 132 -7.89 -11.28 25.00
C THR A 132 -8.74 -10.98 23.77
N ALA A 133 -9.81 -11.75 23.58
CA ALA A 133 -10.74 -11.56 22.48
C ALA A 133 -11.42 -10.18 22.54
N GLU A 134 -11.85 -9.78 23.72
CA GLU A 134 -12.46 -8.48 23.98
C GLU A 134 -11.48 -7.34 23.69
N GLU A 135 -10.23 -7.47 24.16
CA GLU A 135 -9.19 -6.49 23.90
C GLU A 135 -8.80 -6.38 22.41
N TRP A 136 -8.93 -7.48 21.65
CA TRP A 136 -8.75 -7.47 20.20
C TRP A 136 -9.91 -6.76 19.51
N GLN A 137 -11.14 -7.06 19.89
CA GLN A 137 -12.33 -6.40 19.36
C GLN A 137 -12.25 -4.88 19.56
N GLU A 138 -11.93 -4.42 20.77
CA GLU A 138 -11.73 -3.00 21.06
C GLU A 138 -10.61 -2.38 20.21
N THR A 139 -9.51 -3.12 20.01
CA THR A 139 -8.37 -2.64 19.23
C THR A 139 -8.75 -2.47 17.76
N VAL A 140 -9.39 -3.47 17.16
CA VAL A 140 -9.79 -3.45 15.75
C VAL A 140 -10.87 -2.40 15.51
N GLU A 141 -11.83 -2.27 16.43
CA GLU A 141 -12.87 -1.24 16.33
C GLU A 141 -12.29 0.17 16.42
N ARG A 142 -11.29 0.38 17.29
CA ARG A 142 -10.56 1.65 17.32
C ARG A 142 -9.82 1.90 16.00
N MET A 143 -9.09 0.92 15.46
CA MET A 143 -8.45 1.05 14.14
C MET A 143 -9.46 1.37 13.04
N ARG A 144 -10.64 0.75 13.07
CA ARG A 144 -11.74 1.03 12.16
C ARG A 144 -12.20 2.48 12.25
N SER A 145 -12.39 3.00 13.47
CA SER A 145 -12.80 4.39 13.69
C SER A 145 -11.75 5.42 13.21
N GLU A 146 -10.47 5.06 13.26
CA GLU A 146 -9.36 5.91 12.81
C GLU A 146 -9.12 5.82 11.29
N ALA A 147 -9.49 4.70 10.66
CA ALA A 147 -9.23 4.39 9.24
C ALA A 147 -10.36 4.82 8.27
N TYR A 148 -11.21 5.77 8.68
CA TYR A 148 -12.37 6.24 7.91
C TYR A 148 -13.22 5.06 7.40
N GLU A 149 -13.57 5.04 6.11
CA GLU A 149 -14.33 3.95 5.46
C GLU A 149 -13.46 2.83 4.90
N TYR A 150 -12.12 2.88 5.11
CA TYR A 150 -11.22 1.87 4.53
C TYR A 150 -11.38 0.49 5.18
N ILE A 151 -11.63 0.47 6.49
CA ILE A 151 -11.97 -0.75 7.23
C ILE A 151 -13.47 -0.71 7.49
N THR A 152 -14.23 -1.58 6.84
CA THR A 152 -15.68 -1.68 7.07
C THR A 152 -15.98 -2.40 8.39
N LYS A 153 -17.25 -2.35 8.82
CA LYS A 153 -17.70 -3.15 9.97
C LYS A 153 -17.49 -4.65 9.73
N GLU A 154 -17.83 -5.13 8.54
CA GLU A 154 -17.60 -6.52 8.14
C GLU A 154 -16.09 -6.86 8.11
N ASP A 155 -15.25 -5.96 7.57
CA ASP A 155 -13.80 -6.16 7.58
C ASP A 155 -13.30 -6.31 9.04
N ALA A 156 -13.77 -5.45 9.95
CA ALA A 156 -13.40 -5.46 11.36
C ALA A 156 -13.83 -6.75 12.08
N GLU A 157 -15.04 -7.25 11.83
CA GLU A 157 -15.54 -8.50 12.43
C GLU A 157 -14.70 -9.71 11.98
N ARG A 158 -14.39 -9.78 10.68
CA ARG A 158 -13.58 -10.86 10.10
C ARG A 158 -12.13 -10.81 10.58
N ILE A 159 -11.54 -9.61 10.64
CA ILE A 159 -10.18 -9.40 11.16
C ILE A 159 -10.10 -9.75 12.64
N THR A 160 -11.10 -9.36 13.44
CA THR A 160 -11.14 -9.69 14.87
C THR A 160 -11.17 -11.19 15.07
N SER A 161 -12.06 -11.89 14.34
CA SER A 161 -12.16 -13.36 14.40
C SER A 161 -10.83 -14.04 14.04
N PHE A 162 -10.21 -13.58 12.94
CA PHE A 162 -8.89 -14.06 12.53
C PHE A 162 -7.81 -13.84 13.59
N LEU A 163 -7.78 -12.66 14.23
CA LEU A 163 -6.77 -12.34 15.24
C LEU A 163 -6.92 -13.19 16.51
N ILE A 164 -8.15 -13.43 16.96
CA ILE A 164 -8.42 -14.30 18.11
C ILE A 164 -7.86 -15.69 17.86
N GLU A 165 -8.25 -16.32 16.75
CA GLU A 165 -7.78 -17.66 16.39
C GLU A 165 -6.26 -17.69 16.17
N ARG A 166 -5.73 -16.72 15.43
CA ARG A 166 -4.30 -16.68 15.09
C ARG A 166 -3.43 -16.48 16.31
N ILE A 167 -3.80 -15.58 17.22
CA ILE A 167 -2.97 -15.22 18.38
C ILE A 167 -3.00 -16.35 19.42
N ASP A 168 -4.15 -16.98 19.65
CA ASP A 168 -4.23 -18.16 20.51
C ASP A 168 -3.32 -19.27 19.97
N LEU A 169 -3.39 -19.52 18.65
CA LEU A 169 -2.51 -20.49 17.99
C LEU A 169 -1.03 -20.12 18.14
N LEU A 170 -0.63 -18.87 17.89
CA LEU A 170 0.77 -18.45 18.03
C LEU A 170 1.29 -18.52 19.47
N ARG A 171 0.42 -18.32 20.47
CA ARG A 171 0.77 -18.38 21.90
C ARG A 171 0.95 -19.83 22.36
N GLU A 172 0.00 -20.68 22.01
CA GLU A 172 -0.12 -22.04 22.54
C GLU A 172 0.78 -23.03 21.78
N ASP A 173 0.97 -22.82 20.49
CA ASP A 173 1.82 -23.64 19.64
C ASP A 173 3.32 -23.37 19.90
N ALA A 174 4.12 -24.43 20.02
CA ALA A 174 5.56 -24.29 20.25
C ALA A 174 6.28 -23.63 19.06
N GLY A 175 5.90 -23.99 17.83
CA GLY A 175 6.35 -23.34 16.61
C GLY A 175 5.88 -21.89 16.56
N GLY A 176 4.66 -21.60 17.02
CA GLY A 176 4.11 -20.25 17.15
C GLY A 176 4.99 -19.33 18.00
N ARG A 177 5.40 -19.80 19.19
CA ARG A 177 6.29 -19.04 20.08
C ARG A 177 7.66 -18.79 19.45
N ILE A 178 8.22 -19.79 18.77
CA ILE A 178 9.50 -19.66 18.06
C ILE A 178 9.38 -18.67 16.91
N PHE A 179 8.30 -18.75 16.14
CA PHE A 179 8.02 -17.86 15.02
C PHE A 179 7.98 -16.39 15.46
N VAL A 180 7.23 -16.10 16.53
CA VAL A 180 7.16 -14.75 17.12
C VAL A 180 8.52 -14.31 17.65
N ALA A 181 9.23 -15.20 18.37
CA ALA A 181 10.48 -14.85 19.04
C ALA A 181 11.70 -14.75 18.11
N LYS A 182 11.70 -15.41 16.95
CA LYS A 182 12.88 -15.52 16.07
C LYS A 182 12.63 -15.05 14.65
N CYS A 183 11.51 -15.43 14.02
CA CYS A 183 11.24 -15.10 12.62
C CYS A 183 10.84 -13.62 12.46
N LEU A 184 9.97 -13.11 13.33
CA LEU A 184 9.48 -11.73 13.25
C LEU A 184 10.52 -10.67 13.63
N ILE A 185 11.71 -11.06 14.08
CA ILE A 185 12.82 -10.13 14.35
C ILE A 185 13.37 -9.55 13.06
N CYS A 186 13.49 -10.37 12.01
CA CYS A 186 14.06 -9.95 10.72
C CYS A 186 13.02 -9.82 9.62
N HIS A 187 11.93 -10.59 9.68
CA HIS A 187 10.95 -10.66 8.61
C HIS A 187 9.69 -9.87 8.92
N PRO A 188 9.17 -9.09 7.95
CA PRO A 188 7.82 -8.56 8.03
C PRO A 188 6.80 -9.70 8.00
N GLY A 189 5.96 -9.77 9.02
CA GLY A 189 4.94 -10.79 9.22
C GLY A 189 3.88 -10.74 8.14
N GLU A 190 3.59 -9.54 7.60
CA GLU A 190 2.80 -9.38 6.38
C GLU A 190 3.34 -10.23 5.22
N GLN A 191 4.65 -10.27 4.99
CA GLN A 191 5.22 -11.06 3.89
C GLN A 191 5.02 -12.54 4.15
N ILE A 192 5.34 -13.01 5.36
CA ILE A 192 5.19 -14.44 5.68
C ILE A 192 3.73 -14.85 5.58
N LEU A 193 2.79 -14.06 6.13
CA LEU A 193 1.36 -14.35 6.07
C LEU A 193 0.81 -14.41 4.64
N LEU A 194 1.41 -13.74 3.67
CA LEU A 194 0.94 -13.79 2.28
C LEU A 194 1.41 -15.05 1.53
N GLU A 195 2.40 -15.76 2.04
CA GLU A 195 2.98 -16.94 1.41
C GLU A 195 2.12 -18.19 1.66
N THR A 196 2.10 -19.09 0.69
CA THR A 196 1.45 -20.40 0.78
C THR A 196 2.33 -21.43 0.09
N HIS A 197 2.69 -22.49 0.80
CA HIS A 197 3.54 -23.56 0.30
C HIS A 197 3.04 -24.90 0.81
N ASP A 198 3.36 -25.98 0.11
CA ASP A 198 3.22 -27.33 0.64
C ASP A 198 4.29 -27.58 1.72
N ARG A 199 4.24 -28.75 2.35
CA ARG A 199 5.23 -29.10 3.38
C ARG A 199 6.68 -29.06 2.87
N PRO A 200 7.03 -29.70 1.73
CA PRO A 200 8.39 -29.63 1.20
C PRO A 200 8.85 -28.19 0.89
N GLY A 201 7.95 -27.35 0.40
CA GLY A 201 8.23 -25.93 0.15
C GLY A 201 8.56 -25.19 1.44
N TRP A 202 7.76 -25.38 2.49
CA TRP A 202 8.04 -24.78 3.81
C TRP A 202 9.33 -25.30 4.44
N GLU A 203 9.60 -26.60 4.37
CA GLU A 203 10.86 -27.20 4.86
C GLU A 203 12.07 -26.52 4.23
N LYS A 204 12.07 -26.42 2.89
CA LYS A 204 13.15 -25.77 2.14
C LYS A 204 13.35 -24.30 2.55
N ILE A 205 12.26 -23.55 2.77
CA ILE A 205 12.34 -22.14 3.18
C ILE A 205 12.92 -22.02 4.58
N VAL A 206 12.41 -22.79 5.55
CA VAL A 206 12.83 -22.68 6.95
C VAL A 206 14.24 -23.21 7.16
N GLU A 207 14.66 -24.26 6.46
CA GLU A 207 16.05 -24.76 6.48
C GLU A 207 17.04 -23.74 5.90
N LYS A 208 16.64 -23.03 4.84
CA LYS A 208 17.43 -21.89 4.32
C LYS A 208 17.55 -20.80 5.38
N MET A 209 16.47 -20.46 6.08
CA MET A 209 16.51 -19.48 7.16
C MET A 209 17.35 -19.97 8.35
N GLN A 210 17.33 -21.26 8.67
CA GLN A 210 18.22 -21.86 9.65
C GLN A 210 19.68 -21.60 9.28
N THR A 211 20.06 -21.90 8.04
CA THR A 211 21.43 -21.66 7.55
C THR A 211 21.83 -20.19 7.68
N ILE A 212 20.98 -19.28 7.19
CA ILE A 212 21.24 -17.84 7.27
C ILE A 212 21.33 -17.38 8.74
N SER A 213 20.48 -17.92 9.62
CA SER A 213 20.45 -17.51 11.03
C SER A 213 21.75 -17.85 11.77
N GLN A 214 22.51 -18.87 11.34
CA GLN A 214 23.77 -19.24 11.98
C GLN A 214 24.82 -18.13 11.89
N ASP A 215 24.81 -17.39 10.78
CA ASP A 215 25.73 -16.28 10.52
C ASP A 215 25.22 -14.94 11.08
N THR A 216 24.13 -14.97 11.86
CA THR A 216 23.48 -13.78 12.44
C THR A 216 23.50 -13.82 13.98
N LEU A 217 22.62 -13.03 14.63
CA LEU A 217 22.53 -12.92 16.08
C LEU A 217 22.25 -14.28 16.74
N LEU A 218 22.95 -14.59 17.84
CA LEU A 218 22.80 -15.85 18.57
C LEU A 218 21.34 -16.14 18.97
N GLN A 219 20.61 -15.09 19.35
CA GLN A 219 19.21 -15.18 19.81
C GLN A 219 18.21 -15.63 18.73
N ILE A 220 18.55 -15.50 17.45
CA ILE A 220 17.65 -15.86 16.33
C ILE A 220 18.04 -17.17 15.64
N ARG A 221 19.10 -17.83 16.09
CA ARG A 221 19.52 -19.12 15.55
C ARG A 221 18.44 -20.17 15.75
N LEU A 222 18.13 -20.91 14.69
CA LEU A 222 17.21 -22.03 14.71
C LEU A 222 17.98 -23.35 14.85
N ASN A 223 17.65 -24.16 15.84
CA ASN A 223 18.10 -25.55 15.90
C ASN A 223 17.17 -26.46 15.07
N HIS A 224 17.58 -27.72 14.84
CA HIS A 224 16.82 -28.65 13.99
C HIS A 224 15.40 -28.94 14.50
N GLU A 225 15.18 -28.94 15.81
CA GLU A 225 13.85 -29.19 16.37
C GLU A 225 12.95 -27.96 16.21
N GLU A 226 13.50 -26.77 16.42
CA GLU A 226 12.80 -25.51 16.18
C GLU A 226 12.39 -25.34 14.71
N VAL A 227 13.24 -25.79 13.77
CA VAL A 227 12.89 -25.82 12.34
C VAL A 227 11.64 -26.66 12.10
N LYS A 228 11.57 -27.87 12.64
CA LYS A 228 10.40 -28.74 12.46
C LYS A 228 9.13 -28.10 13.02
N LEU A 229 9.21 -27.55 14.23
CA LEU A 229 8.07 -26.89 14.88
C LEU A 229 7.56 -25.68 14.07
N VAL A 230 8.47 -24.87 13.52
CA VAL A 230 8.08 -23.74 12.65
C VAL A 230 7.47 -24.23 11.34
N VAL A 231 8.01 -25.29 10.73
CA VAL A 231 7.42 -25.89 9.53
C VAL A 231 6.01 -26.42 9.81
N GLU A 232 5.82 -27.14 10.92
CA GLU A 232 4.51 -27.67 11.32
C GLU A 232 3.48 -26.55 11.51
N LEU A 233 3.88 -25.46 12.18
CA LEU A 233 3.07 -24.24 12.29
C LEU A 233 2.68 -23.70 10.91
N LEU A 234 3.64 -23.49 10.01
CA LEU A 234 3.41 -22.86 8.71
C LEU A 234 2.55 -23.74 7.79
N VAL A 235 2.75 -25.06 7.80
CA VAL A 235 1.88 -26.01 7.09
C VAL A 235 0.46 -25.98 7.65
N LYS A 236 0.30 -25.99 8.98
CA LYS A 236 -1.02 -25.94 9.63
C LYS A 236 -1.78 -24.66 9.29
N THR A 237 -1.08 -23.54 9.17
CA THR A 237 -1.69 -22.22 9.10
C THR A 237 -1.76 -21.63 7.69
N GLN A 238 -0.92 -22.12 6.78
CA GLN A 238 -0.67 -21.57 5.45
C GLN A 238 -0.31 -22.66 4.42
N GLY A 239 -0.53 -23.93 4.76
CA GLY A 239 -0.31 -25.05 3.86
C GLY A 239 -1.32 -25.07 2.72
N VAL A 240 -0.86 -25.37 1.51
CA VAL A 240 -1.78 -25.82 0.46
C VAL A 240 -2.00 -27.34 0.61
N PRO A 241 -3.22 -27.85 0.30
CA PRO A 241 -3.51 -29.28 0.29
C PRO A 241 -2.59 -30.09 -0.62
#